data_AF-A0A6F8YSF6-F1
#
_entry.id   AF-A0A6F8YSF6-F1
#
_cell.length_a   1.000
_cell.length_b   1.000
_cell.length_c   1.000
_cell.angle_alpha   90.00
_cell.angle_beta   90.00
_cell.angle_gamma   90.00
#
_symmetry.space_group_name_H-M   'P 1'
#
loop_
_entity.id
_entity.type
_entity.pdbx_description
1 polymer ?
#
loop_
_entity_poly.entity_id
_entity_poly.type
_entity_poly.pdbx_seq_one_letter_code
_entity_poly.pdbx_strand_id
1 'polypeptide(L)'
;MTDDTTVLLSDPRIAAIALGNSDEPLVDLRNVPEVVVDGRLADAAGAYAQLREGVVSRLLDAHRLLPRGLGFLVTEAYRPLDRQQAIFDEYRDELRRRRAEWDDQRLFVEASKFVSPVGSPRTAPVGRWT
;
A
#
# COMPACT_ATOMS: atom_id res chain seq x y z
N MET A 1 -3.78 -24.21 -24.44
CA MET A 1 -4.20 -22.82 -24.66
C MET A 1 -4.07 -22.14 -23.32
N THR A 2 -3.03 -21.34 -23.13
CA THR A 2 -2.62 -20.78 -21.84
C THR A 2 -3.68 -19.82 -21.32
N ASP A 3 -4.26 -20.15 -20.15
CA ASP A 3 -5.10 -19.24 -19.38
C ASP A 3 -4.20 -18.25 -18.64
N ASP A 4 -3.66 -17.30 -19.40
CA ASP A 4 -2.71 -16.29 -18.93
C ASP A 4 -3.48 -15.01 -18.58
N THR A 5 -4.47 -15.14 -17.68
CA THR A 5 -5.35 -14.02 -17.33
C THR A 5 -4.68 -13.12 -16.29
N THR A 6 -3.71 -12.32 -16.73
CA THR A 6 -3.15 -11.23 -15.90
C THR A 6 -4.24 -10.19 -15.63
N VAL A 7 -4.59 -9.98 -14.35
CA VAL A 7 -5.55 -8.95 -13.91
C VAL A 7 -4.78 -7.72 -13.43
N LEU A 8 -5.04 -6.55 -14.03
CA LEU A 8 -4.42 -5.29 -13.60
C LEU A 8 -5.11 -4.70 -12.37
N LEU A 9 -4.41 -3.88 -11.60
CA LEU A 9 -5.00 -3.18 -10.44
C LEU A 9 -6.12 -2.20 -10.83
N SER A 10 -6.12 -1.69 -12.08
CA SER A 10 -7.22 -0.89 -12.63
C SER A 10 -8.41 -1.70 -13.10
N ASP A 11 -8.35 -3.03 -13.09
CA ASP A 11 -9.43 -3.87 -13.58
C ASP A 11 -10.68 -3.70 -12.69
N PRO A 12 -11.88 -3.47 -13.27
CA PRO A 12 -13.12 -3.30 -12.50
C PRO A 12 -13.42 -4.47 -11.54
N ARG A 13 -12.94 -5.68 -11.84
CA ARG A 13 -13.08 -6.84 -10.95
C ARG A 13 -12.38 -6.63 -9.60
N ILE A 14 -11.25 -5.92 -9.58
CA ILE A 14 -10.53 -5.60 -8.33
C ILE A 14 -11.33 -4.59 -7.52
N ALA A 15 -11.87 -3.55 -8.16
CA ALA A 15 -12.69 -2.53 -7.50
C ALA A 15 -14.01 -3.10 -6.93
N ALA A 16 -14.51 -4.20 -7.48
CA ALA A 16 -15.71 -4.89 -7.01
C ALA A 16 -15.50 -5.77 -5.77
N ILE A 17 -14.25 -6.01 -5.35
CA ILE A 17 -13.95 -6.81 -4.16
C ILE A 17 -14.42 -6.05 -2.91
N ALA A 18 -15.32 -6.67 -2.15
CA ALA A 18 -15.78 -6.10 -0.90
C ALA A 18 -14.63 -6.01 0.11
N LEU A 19 -14.28 -4.80 0.52
CA LEU A 19 -13.28 -4.54 1.55
C LEU A 19 -13.94 -4.60 2.93
N GLY A 20 -13.29 -5.29 3.87
CA GLY A 20 -13.64 -5.31 5.29
C GLY A 20 -12.54 -4.64 6.13
N ASN A 21 -12.93 -4.11 7.28
CA ASN A 21 -12.00 -3.64 8.30
C ASN A 21 -11.61 -4.82 9.19
N SER A 22 -10.34 -4.87 9.63
CA SER A 22 -9.88 -5.92 10.54
C SER A 22 -10.07 -5.57 12.02
N ASP A 23 -10.39 -4.31 12.35
CA ASP A 23 -10.42 -3.73 13.71
C ASP A 23 -9.16 -3.98 14.57
N GLU A 24 -8.12 -4.58 13.99
CA GLU A 24 -6.81 -4.79 14.61
C GLU A 24 -6.16 -3.46 14.98
N PRO A 25 -5.57 -3.35 16.18
CA PRO A 25 -4.82 -2.17 16.56
C PRO A 25 -3.57 -2.03 15.67
N LEU A 26 -3.16 -0.77 15.50
CA LEU A 26 -1.86 -0.45 14.91
C LEU A 26 -0.80 -0.41 15.99
N VAL A 27 0.31 -1.09 15.71
CA VAL A 27 1.50 -1.16 16.55
C VAL A 27 2.60 -0.35 15.87
N ASP A 28 3.28 0.48 16.65
CA ASP A 28 4.47 1.18 16.19
C ASP A 28 5.67 0.22 16.15
N LEU A 29 6.17 -0.07 14.93
CA LEU A 29 7.28 -0.98 14.71
C LEU A 29 8.58 -0.54 15.38
N ARG A 30 8.73 0.75 15.72
CA ARG A 30 9.90 1.24 16.47
C ARG A 30 9.98 0.68 17.89
N ASN A 31 8.86 0.14 18.39
CA ASN A 31 8.78 -0.54 19.68
C ASN A 31 8.96 -2.06 19.55
N VAL A 32 9.27 -2.59 18.36
CA VAL A 32 9.46 -4.02 18.07
C VAL A 32 10.95 -4.29 17.81
N PRO A 33 11.71 -4.83 18.78
CA PRO A 33 13.17 -4.95 18.69
C PRO A 33 13.70 -5.80 17.53
N GLU A 34 12.93 -6.78 17.07
CA GLU A 34 13.31 -7.72 16.01
C GLU A 34 13.24 -7.11 14.60
N VAL A 35 12.68 -5.90 14.48
CA VAL A 35 12.46 -5.22 13.20
C VAL A 35 13.18 -3.88 13.22
N VAL A 36 13.95 -3.60 12.16
CA VAL A 36 14.57 -2.28 11.99
C VAL A 36 13.66 -1.42 11.12
N VAL A 37 13.34 -0.22 11.59
CA VAL A 37 12.59 0.78 10.82
C VAL A 37 13.56 1.81 10.24
N ASP A 38 13.54 1.95 8.92
CA ASP A 38 14.32 2.94 8.20
C ASP A 38 13.50 4.21 7.97
N GLY A 39 14.01 5.35 8.44
CA GLY A 39 13.33 6.64 8.39
C GLY A 39 13.30 7.33 7.02
N ARG A 40 13.84 6.73 5.94
CA ARG A 40 13.93 7.41 4.63
C ARG A 40 12.58 7.80 4.02
N LEU A 41 11.49 7.11 4.38
CA LEU A 41 10.13 7.43 3.96
C LEU A 41 9.27 7.97 5.11
N ALA A 42 9.89 8.43 6.21
CA ALA A 42 9.18 8.95 7.36
C ALA A 42 8.26 10.12 6.98
N ASP A 43 7.01 10.04 7.39
CA ASP A 43 6.09 11.17 7.41
C ASP A 43 6.07 11.85 8.79
N ALA A 44 5.60 13.10 8.83
CA ALA A 44 5.58 13.90 10.06
C ALA A 44 4.68 13.31 11.16
N ALA A 45 3.66 12.53 10.81
CA ALA A 45 2.77 11.89 11.77
C ALA A 45 3.31 10.53 12.27
N GLY A 46 4.41 10.02 11.70
CA GLY A 46 4.97 8.72 12.04
C GLY A 46 4.12 7.54 11.57
N ALA A 47 3.20 7.75 10.62
CA ALA A 47 2.32 6.73 10.07
C ALA A 47 3.10 5.59 9.41
N TYR A 48 4.21 5.90 8.73
CA TYR A 48 5.08 4.94 8.05
C TYR A 48 5.59 3.79 8.93
N ALA A 49 5.62 3.98 10.26
CA ALA A 49 6.08 2.97 11.22
C ALA A 49 4.93 2.16 11.84
N GLN A 50 3.67 2.50 11.55
CA GLN A 50 2.50 1.81 12.11
C GLN A 50 2.16 0.57 11.30
N LEU A 51 1.96 -0.57 11.95
CA LEU A 51 1.57 -1.82 11.31
C LEU A 51 0.50 -2.55 12.14
N ARG A 52 -0.43 -3.23 11.47
CA ARG A 52 -1.43 -4.05 12.15
C ARG A 52 -0.80 -5.15 12.99
N GLU A 53 -1.29 -5.33 14.21
CA GLU A 53 -0.79 -6.31 15.17
C GLU A 53 -0.68 -7.72 14.57
N GLY A 54 -1.68 -8.18 13.82
CA GLY A 54 -1.64 -9.51 13.21
C GLY A 54 -0.52 -9.63 12.16
N VAL A 55 -0.17 -8.55 11.48
CA VAL A 55 0.95 -8.54 10.51
C VAL A 55 2.29 -8.48 11.24
N VAL A 56 2.38 -7.74 12.36
CA VAL A 56 3.57 -7.77 13.23
C VAL A 56 3.86 -9.19 13.70
N SER A 57 2.84 -9.91 14.18
CA SER A 57 3.00 -11.31 14.63
C SER A 57 3.58 -12.20 13.52
N ARG A 58 3.04 -12.11 12.30
CA ARG A 58 3.55 -12.87 11.14
C ARG A 58 4.96 -12.44 10.72
N LEU A 59 5.31 -11.17 10.88
CA LEU A 59 6.65 -10.66 10.61
C LEU A 59 7.67 -11.22 11.60
N LEU A 60 7.29 -11.33 12.88
CA LEU A 60 8.11 -11.95 13.92
C LEU A 60 8.29 -13.46 13.67
N ASP A 61 7.23 -14.16 13.26
CA ASP A 61 7.33 -15.56 12.85
C ASP A 61 8.29 -15.73 11.67
N ALA A 62 8.17 -14.89 10.66
CA ALA A 62 9.08 -14.88 9.52
C ALA A 62 10.53 -14.57 9.94
N HIS A 63 10.72 -13.65 10.89
CA HIS A 63 12.04 -13.27 11.38
C HIS A 63 12.76 -14.47 12.02
N ARG A 64 12.03 -15.28 12.82
CA ARG A 64 12.59 -16.49 13.45
C ARG A 64 13.04 -17.55 12.45
N LEU A 65 12.52 -17.52 11.22
CA LEU A 65 12.87 -18.46 10.16
C LEU A 65 14.05 -17.97 9.30
N LEU A 66 14.52 -16.73 9.50
CA LEU A 66 15.63 -16.19 8.72
C LEU A 66 16.97 -16.86 9.12
N PRO A 67 17.88 -17.05 8.15
CA PRO A 67 19.28 -17.38 8.44
C PRO A 67 19.92 -16.38 9.41
N ARG A 68 20.88 -16.86 10.21
CA ARG A 68 21.62 -15.98 11.13
C ARG A 68 22.27 -14.82 10.36
N GLY A 69 22.14 -13.62 10.91
CA GLY A 69 22.69 -12.40 10.32
C GLY A 69 21.74 -11.69 9.34
N LEU A 70 20.55 -12.24 9.09
CA LEU A 70 19.50 -11.58 8.31
C LEU A 70 18.37 -11.08 9.22
N GLY A 71 17.72 -10.01 8.79
CA GLY A 71 16.59 -9.38 9.47
C GLY A 71 15.77 -8.54 8.50
N PHE A 72 14.62 -8.04 8.96
CA PHE A 72 13.78 -7.17 8.16
C PHE A 72 14.14 -5.70 8.40
N LEU A 73 14.29 -4.97 7.29
CA LEU A 73 14.35 -3.51 7.27
C LEU A 73 13.05 -2.98 6.64
N VAL A 74 12.23 -2.32 7.44
CA VAL A 74 10.94 -1.76 7.01
C VAL A 74 11.12 -0.28 6.72
N THR A 75 10.89 0.13 5.48
CA THR A 75 10.97 1.54 5.07
C THR A 75 9.61 2.25 5.15
N GLU A 76 8.52 1.53 4.95
CA GLU A 76 7.15 2.05 5.04
C GLU A 76 6.18 0.90 5.29
N ALA A 77 5.32 1.05 6.29
CA ALA A 77 4.27 0.12 6.67
C ALA A 77 2.90 0.72 6.33
N TYR A 78 2.31 1.51 7.23
CA TYR A 78 1.05 2.18 6.96
C TYR A 78 1.26 3.45 6.13
N ARG A 79 0.50 3.55 5.04
CA ARG A 79 0.48 4.72 4.16
C ARG A 79 -0.91 5.37 4.22
N PRO A 80 -1.00 6.60 4.75
CA PRO A 80 -2.22 7.39 4.69
C PRO A 80 -2.77 7.57 3.26
N LEU A 81 -4.09 7.72 3.14
CA LEU A 81 -4.78 7.75 1.84
C LEU A 81 -4.32 8.92 0.95
N ASP A 82 -4.12 10.09 1.53
CA ASP A 82 -3.59 11.28 0.87
C ASP A 82 -2.19 11.04 0.30
N ARG A 83 -1.34 10.32 1.05
CA ARG A 83 0.00 9.93 0.58
C ARG A 83 -0.05 8.92 -0.57
N GLN A 84 -0.98 7.95 -0.52
CA GLN A 84 -1.20 7.03 -1.65
C GLN A 84 -1.67 7.78 -2.91
N GLN A 85 -2.59 8.75 -2.75
CA GLN A 85 -3.08 9.59 -3.84
C GLN A 85 -1.96 10.42 -4.45
N ALA A 86 -1.14 11.07 -3.62
CA ALA A 86 -0.02 11.89 -4.08
C ALA A 86 0.97 11.06 -4.93
N ILE A 87 1.37 9.88 -4.46
CA ILE A 87 2.29 8.99 -5.20
C ILE A 87 1.69 8.59 -6.55
N PHE A 88 0.38 8.30 -6.59
CA PHE A 88 -0.30 7.96 -7.84
C PHE A 88 -0.34 9.13 -8.82
N ASP A 89 -0.69 10.32 -8.34
CA ASP A 89 -0.76 11.52 -9.17
C ASP A 89 0.61 11.94 -9.70
N GLU A 90 1.64 11.91 -8.86
CA GLU A 90 3.02 12.20 -9.24
C GLU A 90 3.50 11.28 -10.36
N TYR A 91 3.23 9.97 -10.23
CA TYR A 91 3.61 8.99 -11.24
C TYR A 91 2.80 9.15 -12.53
N ARG A 92 1.50 9.44 -12.44
CA ARG A 92 0.67 9.74 -13.62
C ARG A 92 1.18 10.98 -14.36
N ASP A 93 1.57 12.02 -13.64
CA ASP A 93 2.09 13.25 -14.24
C ASP A 93 3.47 13.03 -14.88
N GLU A 94 4.30 12.15 -14.30
CA GLU A 94 5.55 11.70 -14.94
C GLU A 94 5.27 10.99 -16.27
N LEU A 95 4.30 10.08 -16.30
CA LEU A 95 3.91 9.40 -17.53
C LEU A 95 3.39 10.39 -18.58
N ARG A 96 2.55 11.35 -18.18
CA ARG A 96 2.02 12.39 -19.07
C ARG A 96 3.14 13.22 -19.70
N ARG A 97 4.19 13.57 -18.93
CA ARG A 97 5.36 14.28 -19.45
C ARG A 97 6.17 13.45 -20.45
N ARG A 98 6.25 12.14 -20.25
CA ARG A 98 7.01 11.23 -21.13
C ARG A 98 6.24 10.76 -22.37
N ARG A 99 4.91 10.80 -22.31
CA ARG A 99 3.99 10.26 -23.31
C ARG A 99 2.82 11.23 -23.52
N ALA A 100 3.13 12.37 -24.13
CA ALA A 100 2.16 13.43 -24.38
C ALA A 100 1.01 12.99 -25.32
N GLU A 101 1.20 11.89 -26.05
CA GLU A 101 0.21 11.30 -26.96
C GLU A 101 -0.80 10.38 -26.26
N TRP A 102 -0.62 10.07 -24.97
CA TRP A 102 -1.55 9.21 -24.23
C TRP A 102 -2.73 10.00 -23.66
N ASP A 103 -3.92 9.42 -23.77
CA ASP A 103 -5.11 9.94 -23.09
C ASP A 103 -5.11 9.61 -21.59
N ASP A 104 -6.02 10.25 -20.84
CA ASP A 104 -6.10 10.10 -19.38
C ASP A 104 -6.46 8.67 -18.94
N GLN A 105 -7.28 7.96 -19.73
CA GLN A 105 -7.66 6.58 -19.42
C GLN A 105 -6.45 5.65 -19.53
N ARG A 106 -5.64 5.81 -20.58
CA ARG A 106 -4.41 5.07 -20.77
C ARG A 106 -3.38 5.42 -19.71
N LEU A 107 -3.21 6.71 -19.39
CA LEU A 107 -2.33 7.14 -18.30
C LEU A 107 -2.72 6.48 -16.96
N PHE A 108 -4.02 6.39 -16.66
CA PHE A 108 -4.52 5.71 -15.48
C PHE A 108 -4.18 4.20 -15.47
N VAL A 109 -4.44 3.49 -16.57
CA VAL A 109 -4.15 2.05 -16.70
C VAL A 109 -2.64 1.77 -16.64
N GLU A 110 -1.81 2.64 -17.21
CA GLU A 110 -0.36 2.49 -17.18
C GLU A 110 0.22 2.83 -15.80
N ALA A 111 -0.28 3.88 -15.13
CA ALA A 111 0.13 4.23 -13.77
C ALA A 111 -0.20 3.10 -12.77
N SER A 112 -1.39 2.51 -12.91
CA SER A 112 -1.89 1.43 -12.05
C SER A 112 -1.13 0.11 -12.16
N LYS A 113 -0.22 -0.05 -13.12
CA LYS A 113 0.69 -1.21 -13.19
C LYS A 113 1.74 -1.20 -12.08
N PHE A 114 2.08 -0.02 -11.57
CA PHE A 114 3.18 0.16 -10.60
C PHE A 114 2.72 0.78 -9.29
N VAL A 115 1.69 1.64 -9.33
CA VAL A 115 1.13 2.30 -8.15
C VAL A 115 -0.36 2.02 -8.10
N SER A 116 -0.83 1.37 -7.03
CA SER A 116 -2.26 1.15 -6.85
C SER A 116 -3.01 2.50 -6.90
N PRO A 117 -4.05 2.64 -7.73
CA PRO A 117 -4.92 3.80 -7.64
C PRO A 117 -5.59 3.81 -6.26
N VAL A 118 -5.87 4.99 -5.71
CA VAL A 118 -6.87 5.02 -4.65
C VAL A 118 -8.20 4.60 -5.28
N GLY A 119 -8.94 3.72 -4.61
CA GLY A 119 -10.30 3.43 -5.06
C GLY A 119 -11.10 4.75 -5.12
N SER A 120 -12.01 4.88 -6.09
CA SER A 120 -13.06 5.90 -5.96
C SER A 120 -13.66 5.80 -4.56
N PRO A 121 -13.93 6.92 -3.87
CA PRO A 121 -14.53 6.88 -2.55
C PRO A 121 -15.87 6.17 -2.67
N ARG A 122 -15.88 4.88 -2.36
CA ARG A 122 -17.12 4.14 -2.14
C ARG A 122 -17.69 4.75 -0.88
N THR A 123 -18.84 5.40 -1.02
CA THR A 123 -19.73 5.78 0.07
C THR A 123 -20.05 4.51 0.89
N ALA A 124 -19.18 4.16 1.80
CA ALA A 124 -19.57 3.39 2.97
C ALA A 124 -20.39 4.36 3.83
N PRO A 125 -21.60 3.99 4.29
CA PRO A 125 -22.33 4.82 5.23
C PRO A 125 -21.42 5.08 6.42
N VAL A 126 -21.39 6.35 6.86
CA VAL A 126 -20.64 6.80 8.02
C VAL A 126 -21.22 6.10 9.25
N GLY A 127 -20.69 4.91 9.54
CA GLY A 127 -20.91 4.19 10.78
C GLY A 127 -20.25 5.02 11.88
N ARG A 128 -21.10 5.66 12.69
CA ARG A 128 -20.74 6.46 13.84
C ARG A 128 -19.88 5.62 14.78
N TRP A 129 -18.61 5.99 14.95
CA TRP A 129 -17.82 5.52 16.08
C TRP A 129 -18.40 6.14 17.34
N THR A 130 -19.12 5.33 18.12
CA THR A 130 -19.37 5.56 19.55
C THR A 130 -18.86 4.37 20.32
#